data_AF-A0A813ZCZ6-F1
#
_entry.id   AF-A0A813ZCZ6-F1
#
_cell.length_a   1.000
_cell.length_b   1.000
_cell.length_c   1.000
_cell.angle_alpha   90.00
_cell.angle_beta   90.00
_cell.angle_gamma   90.00
#
_symmetry.space_group_name_H-M   'P 1'
#
loop_
_entity.id
_entity.type
_entity.pdbx_description
1 polymer ?
#
loop_
_entity_poly.entity_id
_entity_poly.type
_entity_poly.pdbx_seq_one_letter_code
_entity_poly.pdbx_strand_id
1 'polypeptide(L)'
;MAAKFNDESQYIFRFSDFASDPTLMLPPIQGYEGKPLVSLEEAILPLIPLVPEVERMASTVKQKHFDGEHGLTDDEAASITLYTMEWKPRQNSFYLILNNTLQEANRNLLEPWFLYLRLIMTSLAKLPSDSNRRIVYRGVTLDLSAQYPKGSIVTWWSFSSCTTSIDVLRNEQFVGQSGTRTLFSINCSSAKNIQRYSFSPVEKEALLPPARQFQVTDSLNSGNGLHIIQLKEIEPEFPLINPVPQPIPHPTTPSMPRLLRLPTLSTTPSMLRPPRLPNPPTTPVLSSKPLPNPLATLTLSSEPFSDPPTSLQPPKSNDPDLQKYIDAMYLDQVIITFKSTFPKQFCHSKRNFYQS
;
A
#
# COMPACT_ATOMS: atom_id res chain seq x y z
N MET A 1 31.30 -19.55 5.73
CA MET A 1 30.65 -18.29 6.15
C MET A 1 29.82 -17.81 4.98
N ALA A 2 28.50 -17.94 5.04
CA ALA A 2 27.60 -17.54 3.96
C ALA A 2 27.39 -16.02 4.02
N ALA A 3 27.79 -15.32 2.95
CA ALA A 3 27.44 -13.92 2.74
C ALA A 3 25.92 -13.83 2.48
N LYS A 4 25.22 -13.13 3.37
CA LYS A 4 23.83 -12.73 3.15
C LYS A 4 23.81 -11.75 1.98
N PHE A 5 23.32 -12.20 0.83
CA PHE A 5 22.89 -11.30 -0.24
C PHE A 5 21.62 -10.58 0.23
N ASN A 6 21.77 -9.35 0.69
CA ASN A 6 20.66 -8.44 0.99
C ASN A 6 20.43 -7.59 -0.28
N ASP A 7 19.48 -7.99 -1.12
CA ASP A 7 18.99 -7.21 -2.28
C ASP A 7 17.97 -6.17 -1.79
N GLU A 8 18.42 -5.26 -0.90
CA GLU A 8 17.62 -4.12 -0.41
C GLU A 8 18.00 -2.80 -1.12
N SER A 9 18.84 -2.88 -2.14
CA SER A 9 19.45 -1.76 -2.84
C SER A 9 18.57 -1.15 -3.95
N GLN A 10 17.29 -1.49 -4.07
CA GLN A 10 16.49 -1.16 -5.26
C GLN A 10 15.23 -0.32 -5.03
N TYR A 11 14.99 0.19 -3.81
CA TYR A 11 13.69 0.81 -3.45
C TYR A 11 13.76 2.28 -3.00
N ILE A 12 14.94 2.90 -3.10
CA ILE A 12 15.30 4.08 -2.28
C ILE A 12 15.29 5.40 -3.07
N PHE A 13 15.17 5.36 -4.39
CA PHE A 13 15.39 6.57 -5.18
C PHE A 13 14.29 7.65 -5.01
N ARG A 14 13.12 7.33 -4.46
CA ARG A 14 12.04 8.28 -4.14
C ARG A 14 12.42 9.46 -3.24
N PHE A 15 13.48 9.31 -2.45
CA PHE A 15 14.00 10.40 -1.63
C PHE A 15 14.77 11.42 -2.46
N SER A 16 15.43 10.97 -3.53
CA SER A 16 16.24 11.80 -4.41
C SER A 16 15.47 12.48 -5.54
N ASP A 17 14.20 12.09 -5.76
CA ASP A 17 13.34 12.73 -6.76
C ASP A 17 12.98 14.17 -6.38
N PHE A 18 13.64 15.12 -7.02
CA PHE A 18 13.22 16.50 -7.01
C PHE A 18 12.89 16.91 -8.43
N ALA A 19 11.62 16.79 -8.80
CA ALA A 19 11.09 17.60 -9.88
C ALA A 19 10.95 19.02 -9.31
N SER A 20 11.55 20.01 -9.97
CA SER A 20 11.51 21.40 -9.53
C SER A 20 10.06 21.82 -9.36
N ASP A 21 9.64 22.04 -8.10
CA ASP A 21 8.29 22.52 -7.84
C ASP A 21 8.07 23.82 -8.64
N PRO A 22 6.88 24.01 -9.21
CA PRO A 22 6.55 25.22 -9.94
C PRO A 22 6.92 26.46 -9.13
N THR A 23 7.71 27.35 -9.72
CA THR A 23 8.03 28.66 -9.11
C THR A 23 6.79 29.55 -8.99
N LEU A 24 5.74 29.24 -9.76
CA LEU A 24 4.45 29.90 -9.72
C LEU A 24 3.50 29.20 -8.73
N MET A 25 2.78 30.01 -7.96
CA MET A 25 1.68 29.53 -7.14
C MET A 25 0.56 28.93 -8.00
N LEU A 26 0.25 27.65 -7.80
CA LEU A 26 -0.81 26.97 -8.53
C LEU A 26 -2.17 27.08 -7.81
N PRO A 27 -3.29 26.89 -8.52
CA PRO A 27 -4.60 26.74 -7.89
C PRO A 27 -4.62 25.56 -6.90
N PRO A 28 -5.44 25.65 -5.82
CA PRO A 28 -5.60 24.56 -4.86
C PRO A 28 -6.03 23.24 -5.50
N ILE A 29 -5.63 22.13 -4.88
CA ILE A 29 -6.09 20.78 -5.23
C ILE A 29 -7.45 20.55 -4.59
N GLN A 30 -8.49 20.38 -5.40
CA GLN A 30 -9.88 20.27 -4.96
C GLN A 30 -10.67 19.30 -5.85
N GLY A 31 -11.81 18.81 -5.34
CA GLY A 31 -12.73 17.89 -6.02
C GLY A 31 -12.52 16.42 -5.67
N TYR A 32 -11.37 16.05 -5.11
CA TYR A 32 -11.11 14.67 -4.67
C TYR A 32 -11.81 14.35 -3.34
N GLU A 33 -11.93 15.34 -2.45
CA GLU A 33 -12.55 15.24 -1.14
C GLU A 33 -14.04 14.88 -1.21
N GLY A 34 -14.71 15.24 -2.32
CA GLY A 34 -16.09 14.91 -2.62
C GLY A 34 -16.29 13.55 -3.29
N LYS A 35 -15.21 12.83 -3.62
CA LYS A 35 -15.31 11.47 -4.19
C LYS A 35 -15.69 10.45 -3.10
N PRO A 36 -16.39 9.37 -3.49
CA PRO A 36 -16.63 8.25 -2.57
C PRO A 36 -15.30 7.63 -2.13
N LEU A 37 -15.27 7.14 -0.90
CA LEU A 37 -14.20 6.26 -0.45
C LEU A 37 -14.48 4.87 -1.01
N VAL A 38 -13.53 4.31 -1.76
CA VAL A 38 -13.67 3.09 -2.56
C VAL A 38 -12.53 2.11 -2.26
N SER A 39 -12.60 0.88 -2.77
CA SER A 39 -11.48 -0.08 -2.64
C SER A 39 -10.25 0.39 -3.42
N LEU A 40 -9.07 -0.21 -3.18
CA LEU A 40 -7.87 0.12 -3.95
C LEU A 40 -8.06 -0.21 -5.44
N GLU A 41 -8.69 -1.34 -5.75
CA GLU A 41 -8.96 -1.78 -7.11
C GLU A 41 -9.85 -0.78 -7.84
N GLU A 42 -10.93 -0.30 -7.21
CA GLU A 42 -11.80 0.73 -7.77
C GLU A 42 -11.07 2.08 -7.92
N ALA A 43 -10.21 2.43 -6.96
CA ALA A 43 -9.48 3.69 -6.96
C ALA A 43 -8.48 3.82 -8.13
N ILE A 44 -7.94 2.70 -8.60
CA ILE A 44 -6.95 2.69 -9.69
C ILE A 44 -7.58 2.53 -11.09
N LEU A 45 -8.89 2.24 -11.22
CA LEU A 45 -9.51 2.04 -12.53
C LEU A 45 -9.27 3.20 -13.52
N PRO A 46 -9.39 4.49 -13.12
CA PRO A 46 -9.11 5.59 -14.04
C PRO A 46 -7.61 5.76 -14.36
N LEU A 47 -6.73 5.09 -13.60
CA LEU A 47 -5.27 5.18 -13.73
C LEU A 47 -4.68 4.10 -14.63
N ILE A 48 -5.44 3.06 -14.99
CA ILE A 48 -5.01 1.99 -15.91
C ILE A 48 -4.35 2.53 -17.19
N PRO A 49 -4.91 3.54 -17.90
CA PRO A 49 -4.27 4.07 -19.10
C PRO A 49 -3.07 4.99 -18.83
N LEU A 50 -2.85 5.41 -17.58
CA LEU A 50 -1.85 6.42 -17.20
C LEU A 50 -0.62 5.82 -16.51
N VAL A 51 -0.82 4.75 -15.75
CA VAL A 51 0.19 4.15 -14.88
C VAL A 51 0.43 2.72 -15.35
N PRO A 52 1.60 2.43 -15.96
CA PRO A 52 1.91 1.09 -16.43
C PRO A 52 1.87 0.07 -15.29
N GLU A 53 1.22 -1.06 -15.53
CA GLU A 53 1.13 -2.20 -14.60
C GLU A 53 0.42 -1.91 -13.26
N VAL A 54 -0.34 -0.83 -13.17
CA VAL A 54 -1.00 -0.42 -11.92
C VAL A 54 -1.90 -1.51 -11.33
N GLU A 55 -2.63 -2.26 -12.14
CA GLU A 55 -3.49 -3.36 -11.69
C GLU A 55 -2.67 -4.49 -11.06
N ARG A 56 -1.59 -4.89 -11.72
CA ARG A 56 -0.69 -5.93 -11.23
C ARG A 56 -0.04 -5.51 -9.92
N MET A 57 0.40 -4.25 -9.84
CA MET A 57 1.03 -3.68 -8.65
C MET A 57 0.05 -3.52 -7.48
N ALA A 58 -1.17 -3.08 -7.74
CA ALA A 58 -2.25 -3.03 -6.75
C ALA A 58 -2.57 -4.43 -6.20
N SER A 59 -2.68 -5.43 -7.09
CA SER A 59 -2.86 -6.84 -6.69
C SER A 59 -1.73 -7.33 -5.80
N THR A 60 -0.47 -7.02 -6.13
CA THR A 60 0.68 -7.38 -5.29
C THR A 60 0.60 -6.78 -3.89
N VAL A 61 0.31 -5.48 -3.76
CA VAL A 61 0.26 -4.85 -2.43
C VAL A 61 -0.94 -5.30 -1.60
N LYS A 62 -2.04 -5.69 -2.24
CA LYS A 62 -3.24 -6.24 -1.59
C LYS A 62 -3.03 -7.64 -0.98
N GLN A 63 -1.98 -8.35 -1.36
CA GLN A 63 -1.61 -9.61 -0.71
C GLN A 63 -1.02 -9.38 0.70
N LYS A 64 -0.63 -8.15 1.04
CA LYS A 64 -0.20 -7.81 2.40
C LYS A 64 -1.44 -7.59 3.27
N HIS A 65 -1.46 -8.27 4.42
CA HIS A 65 -2.46 -8.04 5.46
C HIS A 65 -1.90 -7.10 6.51
N PHE A 66 -2.73 -6.15 6.93
CA PHE A 66 -2.41 -5.23 8.01
C PHE A 66 -3.25 -5.57 9.24
N ASP A 67 -2.72 -5.30 10.42
CA ASP A 67 -3.37 -5.61 11.70
C ASP A 67 -4.47 -4.60 12.09
N GLY A 68 -4.80 -3.66 11.19
CA GLY A 68 -5.81 -2.62 11.41
C GLY A 68 -5.36 -1.54 12.38
N GLU A 69 -4.05 -1.43 12.69
CA GLU A 69 -3.54 -0.38 13.55
C GLU A 69 -3.92 1.01 13.02
N HIS A 70 -4.19 1.94 13.94
CA HIS A 70 -4.71 3.29 13.67
C HIS A 70 -6.08 3.31 12.94
N GLY A 71 -6.78 2.17 12.87
CA GLY A 71 -8.10 2.07 12.24
C GLY A 71 -8.07 2.15 10.71
N LEU A 72 -6.91 1.85 10.10
CA LEU A 72 -6.81 1.73 8.65
C LEU A 72 -7.46 0.43 8.19
N THR A 73 -8.21 0.50 7.09
CA THR A 73 -8.62 -0.69 6.35
C THR A 73 -7.44 -1.25 5.54
N ASP A 74 -7.56 -2.49 5.06
CA ASP A 74 -6.55 -3.06 4.17
C ASP A 74 -6.38 -2.24 2.89
N ASP A 75 -7.45 -1.67 2.33
CA ASP A 75 -7.38 -0.77 1.16
C ASP A 75 -6.63 0.53 1.45
N GLU A 76 -6.90 1.14 2.60
CA GLU A 76 -6.22 2.36 3.03
C GLU A 76 -4.72 2.12 3.26
N ALA A 77 -4.36 1.01 3.94
CA ALA A 77 -2.97 0.64 4.15
C ALA A 77 -2.27 0.27 2.84
N ALA A 78 -2.93 -0.52 1.98
CA ALA A 78 -2.42 -0.88 0.67
C ALA A 78 -2.22 0.32 -0.26
N SER A 79 -3.05 1.38 -0.15
CA SER A 79 -2.83 2.61 -0.91
C SER A 79 -1.51 3.29 -0.56
N ILE A 80 -1.12 3.30 0.73
CA ILE A 80 0.17 3.81 1.19
C ILE A 80 1.28 2.90 0.66
N THR A 81 1.13 1.58 0.77
CA THR A 81 2.12 0.64 0.24
C THR A 81 2.34 0.83 -1.25
N LEU A 82 1.26 0.98 -2.04
CA LEU A 82 1.33 1.21 -3.48
C LEU A 82 2.10 2.49 -3.81
N TYR A 83 1.83 3.58 -3.08
CA TYR A 83 2.58 4.83 -3.23
C TYR A 83 4.07 4.60 -2.99
N THR A 84 4.42 3.95 -1.88
CA THR A 84 5.84 3.77 -1.51
C THR A 84 6.60 2.71 -2.32
N MET A 85 5.91 1.95 -3.16
CA MET A 85 6.51 0.89 -3.95
C MET A 85 7.18 1.48 -5.20
N GLU A 86 8.47 1.23 -5.34
CA GLU A 86 9.21 1.47 -6.59
C GLU A 86 9.19 0.20 -7.43
N TRP A 87 8.98 0.35 -8.75
CA TRP A 87 9.07 -0.78 -9.68
C TRP A 87 9.79 -0.40 -10.97
N LYS A 88 10.23 -1.42 -11.71
CA LYS A 88 11.05 -1.25 -12.91
C LYS A 88 10.22 -1.21 -14.20
N PRO A 89 10.58 -0.32 -15.15
CA PRO A 89 11.59 0.73 -15.01
C PRO A 89 11.08 1.87 -14.10
N ARG A 90 11.99 2.54 -13.38
CA ARG A 90 11.65 3.47 -12.29
C ARG A 90 10.63 4.54 -12.68
N GLN A 91 10.74 5.10 -13.87
CA GLN A 91 9.83 6.13 -14.38
C GLN A 91 8.36 5.67 -14.46
N ASN A 92 8.11 4.36 -14.41
CA ASN A 92 6.76 3.81 -14.39
C ASN A 92 6.19 3.72 -12.96
N SER A 93 6.97 4.01 -11.93
CA SER A 93 6.55 3.87 -10.53
C SER A 93 5.40 4.81 -10.21
N PHE A 94 4.44 4.30 -9.44
CA PHE A 94 3.21 5.02 -9.08
C PHE A 94 3.47 6.42 -8.53
N TYR A 95 4.36 6.53 -7.54
CA TYR A 95 4.64 7.81 -6.87
C TYR A 95 5.21 8.86 -7.81
N LEU A 96 6.07 8.45 -8.76
CA LEU A 96 6.71 9.36 -9.70
C LEU A 96 5.66 10.00 -10.61
N ILE A 97 4.77 9.18 -11.18
CA ILE A 97 3.71 9.66 -12.07
C ILE A 97 2.71 10.54 -11.30
N LEU A 98 2.32 10.13 -10.09
CA LEU A 98 1.43 10.91 -9.24
C LEU A 98 2.05 12.27 -8.86
N ASN A 99 3.29 12.27 -8.36
CA ASN A 99 3.98 13.49 -7.94
C ASN A 99 4.18 14.46 -9.11
N ASN A 100 4.55 13.96 -10.29
CA ASN A 100 4.63 14.79 -11.48
C ASN A 100 3.25 15.40 -11.81
N THR A 101 2.17 14.62 -11.74
CA THR A 101 0.82 15.13 -12.00
C THR A 101 0.39 16.19 -10.96
N LEU A 102 0.80 16.04 -9.70
CA LEU A 102 0.52 17.03 -8.63
C LEU A 102 1.19 18.39 -8.87
N GLN A 103 2.30 18.41 -9.61
CA GLN A 103 3.02 19.63 -9.98
C GLN A 103 2.46 20.30 -11.24
N GLU A 104 1.58 19.63 -11.99
CA GLU A 104 1.02 20.20 -13.22
C GLU A 104 0.12 21.40 -12.94
N ALA A 105 0.35 22.49 -13.68
CA ALA A 105 -0.47 23.70 -13.59
C ALA A 105 -1.91 23.43 -14.05
N ASN A 106 -2.09 22.52 -15.01
CA ASN A 106 -3.41 22.07 -15.45
C ASN A 106 -3.99 21.07 -14.45
N ARG A 107 -4.77 21.57 -13.48
CA ARG A 107 -5.41 20.76 -12.43
C ARG A 107 -6.37 19.69 -12.95
N ASN A 108 -6.87 19.79 -14.18
CA ASN A 108 -7.73 18.77 -14.77
C ASN A 108 -6.99 17.44 -14.98
N LEU A 109 -5.65 17.45 -15.07
CA LEU A 109 -4.84 16.23 -15.15
C LEU A 109 -4.92 15.39 -13.86
N LEU A 110 -5.36 15.97 -12.73
CA LEU A 110 -5.55 15.24 -11.48
C LEU A 110 -6.90 14.52 -11.39
N GLU A 111 -7.87 14.80 -12.28
CA GLU A 111 -9.21 14.18 -12.19
C GLU A 111 -9.19 12.65 -12.15
N PRO A 112 -8.38 11.94 -12.98
CA PRO A 112 -8.26 10.48 -12.89
C PRO A 112 -7.73 10.00 -11.54
N TRP A 113 -6.95 10.82 -10.84
CA TRP A 113 -6.35 10.50 -9.55
C TRP A 113 -7.29 10.74 -8.37
N PHE A 114 -8.44 11.36 -8.54
CA PHE A 114 -9.27 11.80 -7.42
C PHE A 114 -9.77 10.65 -6.53
N LEU A 115 -10.08 9.47 -7.07
CA LEU A 115 -10.45 8.31 -6.24
C LEU A 115 -9.27 7.81 -5.41
N TYR A 116 -8.08 7.73 -6.02
CA TYR A 116 -6.87 7.35 -5.31
C TYR A 116 -6.45 8.39 -4.26
N LEU A 117 -6.48 9.68 -4.62
CA LEU A 117 -6.20 10.79 -3.69
C LEU A 117 -7.18 10.78 -2.51
N ARG A 118 -8.47 10.51 -2.76
CA ARG A 118 -9.47 10.34 -1.71
C ARG A 118 -9.08 9.21 -0.76
N LEU A 119 -8.65 8.07 -1.29
CA LEU A 119 -8.23 6.91 -0.50
C LEU A 119 -6.98 7.23 0.33
N ILE A 120 -5.85 7.57 -0.29
CA ILE A 120 -4.58 7.78 0.42
C ILE A 120 -4.64 8.94 1.42
N MET A 121 -5.33 10.05 1.10
CA MET A 121 -5.46 11.17 2.03
C MET A 121 -6.32 10.79 3.24
N THR A 122 -7.29 9.88 3.08
CA THR A 122 -8.06 9.32 4.21
C THR A 122 -7.17 8.44 5.08
N SER A 123 -6.36 7.57 4.47
CA SER A 123 -5.39 6.74 5.17
C SER A 123 -4.45 7.59 6.03
N LEU A 124 -3.87 8.64 5.43
CA LEU A 124 -2.95 9.56 6.12
C LEU A 124 -3.64 10.37 7.23
N ALA A 125 -4.91 10.74 7.05
CA ALA A 125 -5.67 11.46 8.07
C ALA A 125 -5.90 10.61 9.34
N LYS A 126 -6.03 9.29 9.20
CA LYS A 126 -6.18 8.36 10.34
C LYS A 126 -4.89 8.12 11.12
N LEU A 127 -3.73 8.32 10.49
CA LEU A 127 -2.44 8.16 11.16
C LEU A 127 -2.24 9.26 12.20
N PRO A 128 -1.64 8.94 13.37
CA PRO A 128 -1.38 9.93 14.41
C PRO A 128 -0.63 11.15 13.85
N SER A 129 -1.22 12.33 14.04
CA SER A 129 -0.46 13.58 13.91
C SER A 129 0.35 13.76 15.18
N ASP A 130 1.63 14.09 15.03
CA ASP A 130 2.39 14.53 16.19
C ASP A 130 1.96 15.96 16.52
N SER A 131 1.33 16.13 17.69
CA SER A 131 0.88 17.46 18.14
C SER A 131 2.06 18.41 18.34
N ASN A 132 3.25 17.87 18.57
CA ASN A 132 4.50 18.59 18.56
C ASN A 132 5.14 18.52 17.17
N ARG A 133 5.61 19.66 16.67
CA ARG A 133 6.37 19.70 15.43
C ARG A 133 7.63 18.84 15.58
N ARG A 134 7.91 18.04 14.56
CA ARG A 134 9.07 17.14 14.49
C ARG A 134 9.97 17.52 13.33
N ILE A 135 11.25 17.17 13.45
CA ILE A 135 12.19 17.29 12.35
C ILE A 135 12.14 16.00 11.54
N VAL A 136 11.88 16.14 10.24
CA VAL A 136 12.07 15.08 9.25
C VAL A 136 13.11 15.51 8.22
N TYR A 137 13.73 14.54 7.58
CA TYR A 137 14.84 14.78 6.66
C TYR A 137 14.52 14.26 5.26
N ARG A 138 14.92 15.01 4.23
CA ARG A 138 14.84 14.60 2.83
C ARG A 138 16.17 14.87 2.14
N GLY A 139 16.69 13.89 1.41
CA GLY A 139 17.98 13.97 0.74
C GLY A 139 17.85 13.89 -0.76
N VAL A 140 18.47 14.82 -1.49
CA VAL A 140 18.46 14.85 -2.95
C VAL A 140 19.87 14.98 -3.51
N THR A 141 20.13 14.37 -4.67
CA THR A 141 21.46 14.30 -5.31
C THR A 141 21.74 15.49 -6.23
N LEU A 142 21.26 16.68 -5.85
CA LEU A 142 21.40 17.94 -6.59
C LEU A 142 21.72 19.08 -5.61
N ASP A 143 22.36 20.15 -6.09
CA ASP A 143 22.45 21.43 -5.36
C ASP A 143 21.19 22.25 -5.64
N LEU A 144 20.38 22.45 -4.61
CA LEU A 144 19.17 23.26 -4.68
C LEU A 144 19.32 24.59 -3.93
N SER A 145 20.50 24.93 -3.43
CA SER A 145 20.71 26.11 -2.59
C SER A 145 20.24 27.42 -3.25
N ALA A 146 20.42 27.57 -4.56
CA ALA A 146 19.96 28.73 -5.32
C ALA A 146 18.43 28.86 -5.39
N GLN A 147 17.70 27.74 -5.29
CA GLN A 147 16.22 27.71 -5.37
C GLN A 147 15.56 27.98 -4.01
N TYR A 148 16.33 27.89 -2.92
CA TYR A 148 15.85 28.06 -1.54
C TYR A 148 16.61 29.20 -0.83
N PRO A 149 16.44 30.46 -1.28
CA PRO A 149 17.03 31.60 -0.57
C PRO A 149 16.41 31.78 0.82
N LYS A 150 17.23 32.09 1.82
CA LYS A 150 16.78 32.30 3.19
C LYS A 150 15.67 33.37 3.26
N GLY A 151 14.61 33.06 4.01
CA GLY A 151 13.43 33.90 4.18
C GLY A 151 12.34 33.70 3.13
N SER A 152 12.61 33.01 2.01
CA SER A 152 11.58 32.73 1.01
C SER A 152 10.55 31.72 1.49
N ILE A 153 9.40 31.73 0.81
CA ILE A 153 8.35 30.73 0.97
C ILE A 153 8.33 29.86 -0.28
N VAL A 154 8.30 28.56 -0.08
CA VAL A 154 8.22 27.54 -1.13
C VAL A 154 6.98 26.68 -0.89
N THR A 155 6.38 26.18 -1.97
CA THR A 155 5.25 25.26 -1.89
C THR A 155 5.67 23.93 -2.50
N TRP A 156 5.57 22.85 -1.73
CA TRP A 156 5.76 21.49 -2.23
C TRP A 156 4.40 20.93 -2.62
N TRP A 157 4.17 20.79 -3.93
CA TRP A 157 2.90 20.34 -4.47
C TRP A 157 2.76 18.82 -4.45
N SER A 158 3.88 18.10 -4.53
CA SER A 158 3.96 16.65 -4.47
C SER A 158 3.92 16.10 -3.04
N PHE A 159 3.58 14.81 -2.90
CA PHE A 159 3.93 14.09 -1.68
C PHE A 159 5.46 14.06 -1.53
N SER A 160 5.95 14.22 -0.31
CA SER A 160 7.40 14.25 -0.06
C SER A 160 7.80 13.15 0.92
N SER A 161 8.45 12.11 0.40
CA SER A 161 9.05 11.03 1.22
C SER A 161 10.22 11.58 2.03
N CYS A 162 10.15 11.43 3.34
CA CYS A 162 11.11 11.89 4.32
C CYS A 162 11.47 10.76 5.28
N THR A 163 12.53 10.90 6.06
CA THR A 163 12.87 9.96 7.12
C THR A 163 13.02 10.70 8.44
N THR A 164 12.64 10.05 9.53
CA THR A 164 12.89 10.57 10.89
C THR A 164 14.28 10.21 11.41
N SER A 165 15.10 9.51 10.61
CA SER A 165 16.35 8.92 11.06
C SER A 165 17.53 9.41 10.22
N ILE A 166 18.38 10.23 10.80
CA ILE A 166 19.59 10.73 10.12
C ILE A 166 20.52 9.61 9.66
N ASP A 167 20.56 8.49 10.38
CA ASP A 167 21.38 7.33 10.03
C ASP A 167 21.00 6.72 8.67
N VAL A 168 19.72 6.78 8.30
CA VAL A 168 19.23 6.26 7.01
C VAL A 168 19.83 7.06 5.85
N LEU A 169 20.08 8.36 6.06
CA LEU A 169 20.60 9.27 5.04
C LEU A 169 22.06 9.01 4.67
N ARG A 170 22.82 8.28 5.50
CA ARG A 170 24.22 7.92 5.21
C ARG A 170 24.35 6.96 4.03
N ASN A 171 23.28 6.24 3.70
CA ASN A 171 23.28 5.36 2.53
C ASN A 171 23.38 6.22 1.25
N GLU A 172 24.30 5.85 0.36
CA GLU A 172 24.57 6.51 -0.93
C GLU A 172 23.32 6.68 -1.81
N GLN A 173 22.28 5.91 -1.53
CA GLN A 173 21.01 5.94 -2.25
C GLN A 173 20.06 7.06 -1.80
N PHE A 174 20.33 7.71 -0.66
CA PHE A 174 19.60 8.89 -0.18
C PHE A 174 20.41 10.16 -0.41
N VAL A 175 21.16 10.60 0.61
CA VAL A 175 22.11 11.71 0.52
C VAL A 175 23.47 11.16 0.13
N GLY A 176 23.92 10.08 0.79
CA GLY A 176 25.27 9.58 0.61
C GLY A 176 26.34 10.50 1.22
N GLN A 177 27.59 10.10 1.04
CA GLN A 177 28.74 10.79 1.65
C GLN A 177 29.52 11.65 0.65
N SER A 178 29.22 11.52 -0.65
CA SER A 178 29.97 12.17 -1.73
C SER A 178 29.05 12.74 -2.81
N GLY A 179 29.62 13.50 -3.75
CA GLY A 179 28.86 14.15 -4.83
C GLY A 179 28.06 15.38 -4.39
N THR A 180 27.56 16.12 -5.37
CA THR A 180 26.70 17.28 -5.12
C THR A 180 25.34 16.83 -4.61
N ARG A 181 24.91 17.36 -3.48
CA ARG A 181 23.70 16.91 -2.79
C ARG A 181 23.14 17.97 -1.85
N THR A 182 21.83 17.92 -1.64
CA THR A 182 21.09 18.75 -0.70
C THR A 182 20.41 17.89 0.35
N LEU A 183 20.58 18.25 1.62
CA LEU A 183 19.85 17.72 2.75
C LEU A 183 18.86 18.78 3.26
N PHE A 184 17.57 18.48 3.15
CA PHE A 184 16.53 19.25 3.82
C PHE A 184 16.35 18.76 5.26
N SER A 185 16.38 19.70 6.20
CA SER A 185 15.97 19.51 7.59
C SER A 185 14.67 20.26 7.82
N ILE A 186 13.57 19.54 8.03
CA ILE A 186 12.22 20.08 7.90
C ILE A 186 11.49 20.00 9.23
N ASN A 187 11.27 21.15 9.87
CA ASN A 187 10.45 21.28 11.07
C ASN A 187 8.96 21.38 10.67
N CYS A 188 8.21 20.30 10.84
CA CYS A 188 6.83 20.16 10.36
C CYS A 188 5.92 19.45 11.38
N SER A 189 4.61 19.62 11.22
CA SER A 189 3.56 18.92 11.99
C SER A 189 2.69 18.02 11.12
N SER A 190 2.72 18.18 9.79
CA SER A 190 1.89 17.38 8.88
C SER A 190 2.47 16.02 8.49
N ALA A 191 3.77 15.79 8.72
CA ALA A 191 4.42 14.54 8.34
C ALA A 191 3.83 13.34 9.09
N LYS A 192 3.40 12.32 8.34
CA LYS A 192 2.82 11.10 8.88
C LYS A 192 3.86 9.99 8.89
N ASN A 193 4.03 9.32 10.03
CA ASN A 193 4.87 8.12 10.07
C ASN A 193 4.13 7.00 9.32
N ILE A 194 4.71 6.56 8.21
CA ILE A 194 4.15 5.48 7.39
C ILE A 194 5.04 4.25 7.37
N GLN A 195 6.04 4.16 8.25
CA GLN A 195 7.02 3.08 8.27
C GLN A 195 6.38 1.68 8.21
N ARG A 196 5.29 1.45 8.96
CA ARG A 196 4.60 0.15 9.01
C ARG A 196 3.83 -0.20 7.73
N TYR A 197 3.43 0.82 6.97
CA TYR A 197 2.63 0.68 5.76
C TYR A 197 3.45 0.87 4.48
N SER A 198 4.71 1.29 4.63
CA SER A 198 5.64 1.46 3.52
C SER A 198 6.03 0.11 2.94
N PHE A 199 6.31 0.08 1.63
CA PHE A 199 6.82 -1.10 0.96
C PHE A 199 8.18 -1.52 1.54
N SER A 200 8.97 -0.55 2.01
CA SER A 200 10.30 -0.72 2.63
C SER A 200 10.35 -0.15 4.06
N PRO A 201 9.89 -0.87 5.09
CA PRO A 201 9.84 -0.39 6.48
C PRO A 201 11.20 -0.03 7.10
N VAL A 202 12.31 -0.48 6.53
CA VAL A 202 13.68 -0.20 7.01
C VAL A 202 14.05 1.28 6.88
N GLU A 203 13.36 2.02 6.01
CA GLU A 203 13.68 3.42 5.68
C GLU A 203 13.15 4.42 6.72
N LYS A 204 12.39 3.94 7.72
CA LYS A 204 11.76 4.75 8.77
C LYS A 204 11.02 5.95 8.18
N GLU A 205 10.23 5.65 7.15
CA GLU A 205 9.64 6.66 6.31
C GLU A 205 8.56 7.47 7.04
N ALA A 206 8.67 8.79 6.89
CA ALA A 206 7.60 9.73 7.13
C ALA A 206 7.18 10.38 5.80
N LEU A 207 5.89 10.50 5.56
CA LEU A 207 5.35 11.09 4.34
C LEU A 207 4.72 12.45 4.66
N LEU A 208 5.20 13.48 3.98
CA LEU A 208 4.53 14.78 3.95
C LEU A 208 3.42 14.74 2.89
N PRO A 209 2.17 15.11 3.24
CA PRO A 209 1.10 15.29 2.25
C PRO A 209 1.45 16.35 1.20
N PRO A 210 0.75 16.40 0.06
CA PRO A 210 0.93 17.41 -0.97
C PRO A 210 0.47 18.80 -0.52
N ALA A 211 0.84 19.78 -1.34
CA ALA A 211 0.46 21.18 -1.23
C ALA A 211 0.75 21.77 0.17
N ARG A 212 1.99 21.60 0.65
CA ARG A 212 2.49 22.16 1.91
C ARG A 212 3.35 23.39 1.64
N GLN A 213 3.28 24.39 2.50
CA GLN A 213 4.14 25.56 2.43
C GLN A 213 5.23 25.51 3.49
N PHE A 214 6.42 25.97 3.09
CA PHE A 214 7.57 26.03 3.96
C PHE A 214 8.27 27.38 3.84
N GLN A 215 8.67 27.93 4.97
CA GLN A 215 9.63 29.03 5.01
C GLN A 215 11.05 28.47 5.05
N VAL A 216 11.94 29.00 4.21
CA VAL A 216 13.37 28.72 4.29
C VAL A 216 13.95 29.50 5.47
N THR A 217 14.34 28.79 6.52
CA THR A 217 14.85 29.40 7.75
C THR A 217 16.35 29.63 7.72
N ASP A 218 17.11 28.71 7.13
CA ASP A 218 18.55 28.86 6.96
C ASP A 218 19.10 27.93 5.86
N SER A 219 20.32 28.21 5.42
CA SER A 219 21.06 27.34 4.49
C SER A 219 22.55 27.37 4.79
N LEU A 220 23.22 26.22 4.58
CA LEU A 220 24.64 26.04 4.84
C LEU A 220 25.27 25.21 3.71
N ASN A 221 26.32 25.75 3.09
CA ASN A 221 27.25 24.92 2.33
C ASN A 221 28.23 24.28 3.33
N SER A 222 28.08 22.99 3.58
CA SER A 222 28.87 22.24 4.56
C SER A 222 30.20 21.73 3.98
N GLY A 223 30.54 22.10 2.75
CA GLY A 223 31.70 21.59 2.02
C GLY A 223 31.46 20.19 1.43
N ASN A 224 32.42 19.71 0.63
CA ASN A 224 32.39 18.39 -0.01
C ASN A 224 31.10 18.11 -0.81
N GLY A 225 30.51 19.14 -1.42
CA GLY A 225 29.28 19.04 -2.21
C GLY A 225 27.98 18.90 -1.39
N LEU A 226 28.02 19.00 -0.06
CA LEU A 226 26.82 18.93 0.78
C LEU A 226 26.25 20.32 1.07
N HIS A 227 25.01 20.55 0.66
CA HIS A 227 24.22 21.72 0.99
C HIS A 227 23.13 21.31 2.00
N ILE A 228 22.98 22.05 3.08
CA ILE A 228 21.93 21.82 4.08
C ILE A 228 20.95 22.98 4.00
N ILE A 229 19.66 22.68 3.87
CA ILE A 229 18.58 23.66 3.81
C ILE A 229 17.61 23.38 4.96
N GLN A 230 17.34 24.38 5.79
CA GLN A 230 16.42 24.26 6.92
C GLN A 230 15.07 24.87 6.57
N LEU A 231 14.02 24.06 6.66
CA LEU A 231 12.65 24.44 6.35
C LEU A 231 11.79 24.42 7.62
N LYS A 232 10.86 25.37 7.71
CA LYS A 232 9.78 25.36 8.70
C LYS A 232 8.45 25.37 7.98
N GLU A 233 7.62 24.36 8.22
CA GLU A 233 6.26 24.31 7.67
C GLU A 233 5.44 25.52 8.19
N ILE A 234 4.73 26.18 7.29
CA ILE A 234 3.84 27.29 7.61
C ILE A 234 2.44 26.96 7.12
N GLU A 235 1.44 27.48 7.83
CA GLU A 235 0.06 27.37 7.36
C GLU A 235 -0.18 28.42 6.29
N PRO A 236 -0.69 28.04 5.10
CA PRO A 236 -1.08 28.98 4.08
C PRO A 236 -2.31 29.79 4.54
N GLU A 237 -2.50 30.98 3.98
CA GLU A 237 -3.69 31.82 4.27
C GLU A 237 -4.99 31.11 3.89
N PHE A 238 -4.96 30.32 2.81
CA PHE A 238 -6.07 29.49 2.35
C PHE A 238 -5.58 28.05 2.14
N PRO A 239 -6.43 27.03 2.38
CA PRO A 239 -6.06 25.64 2.11
C PRO A 239 -5.66 25.43 0.65
N LEU A 240 -4.45 24.89 0.44
CA LEU A 240 -3.94 24.56 -0.89
C LEU A 240 -4.37 23.16 -1.36
N ILE A 241 -4.94 22.39 -0.45
CA ILE A 241 -5.59 21.12 -0.70
C ILE A 241 -6.73 20.97 0.29
N ASN A 242 -7.93 20.63 -0.20
CA ASN A 242 -9.11 20.53 0.64
C ASN A 242 -9.02 19.31 1.57
N PRO A 243 -9.26 19.43 2.87
CA PRO A 243 -9.17 18.31 3.79
C PRO A 243 -10.24 17.25 3.47
N VAL A 244 -9.87 15.98 3.65
CA VAL A 244 -10.86 14.90 3.60
C VAL A 244 -11.89 15.04 4.73
N PRO A 245 -13.18 14.77 4.48
CA PRO A 245 -14.17 14.72 5.54
C PRO A 245 -13.76 13.68 6.58
N GLN A 246 -13.63 14.11 7.83
CA GLN A 246 -13.41 13.20 8.95
C GLN A 246 -14.66 12.31 9.09
N PRO A 247 -14.50 11.02 9.41
CA PRO A 247 -15.63 10.20 9.81
C PRO A 247 -16.34 10.91 10.97
N ILE A 248 -17.61 11.26 10.80
CA ILE A 248 -18.43 11.77 11.90
C ILE A 248 -18.39 10.66 12.96
N PRO A 249 -17.92 10.90 14.20
CA PRO A 249 -18.02 9.88 15.23
C PRO A 249 -19.50 9.54 15.37
N HIS A 250 -19.88 8.33 14.99
CA HIS A 250 -21.24 7.87 15.18
C HIS A 250 -21.60 8.10 16.64
N PRO A 251 -22.73 8.78 16.94
CA PRO A 251 -23.17 8.91 18.31
C PRO A 251 -23.26 7.50 18.86
N THR A 252 -22.46 7.22 19.89
CA THR A 252 -22.48 5.95 20.59
C THR A 252 -23.91 5.78 21.04
N THR A 253 -24.64 4.87 20.40
CA THR A 253 -26.01 4.55 20.81
C THR A 253 -25.91 4.21 22.29
N PRO A 254 -26.58 4.94 23.20
CA PRO A 254 -26.48 4.64 24.61
C PRO A 254 -26.95 3.20 24.77
N SER A 255 -26.00 2.34 25.15
CA SER A 255 -26.25 0.99 25.62
C SER A 255 -27.42 1.08 26.59
N MET A 256 -28.59 0.55 26.18
CA MET A 256 -29.72 0.44 27.09
C MET A 256 -29.24 -0.32 28.32
N PRO A 257 -29.48 0.19 29.54
CA PRO A 257 -29.10 -0.52 30.73
C PRO A 257 -29.82 -1.88 30.72
N ARG A 258 -29.02 -2.95 30.78
CA ARG A 258 -29.49 -4.32 30.90
C ARG A 258 -30.43 -4.39 32.10
N LEU A 259 -31.74 -4.50 31.84
CA LEU A 259 -32.74 -4.74 32.87
C LEU A 259 -32.30 -5.95 33.70
N LEU A 260 -32.03 -5.69 34.98
CA LEU A 260 -31.70 -6.72 35.96
C LEU A 260 -32.85 -7.73 36.00
N ARG A 261 -32.56 -8.95 35.55
CA ARG A 261 -33.49 -10.07 35.59
C ARG A 261 -33.68 -10.45 37.06
N LEU A 262 -34.86 -10.15 37.61
CA LEU A 262 -35.24 -10.60 38.96
C LEU A 262 -35.22 -12.14 39.05
N PRO A 263 -34.84 -12.70 40.21
CA PRO A 263 -34.79 -14.14 40.40
C PRO A 263 -36.21 -14.73 40.42
N THR A 264 -36.39 -15.79 39.63
CA THR A 264 -37.62 -16.57 39.55
C THR A 264 -37.85 -17.34 40.85
N LEU A 265 -38.97 -17.06 41.53
CA LEU A 265 -39.50 -17.89 42.60
C LEU A 265 -40.24 -19.09 42.00
N SER A 266 -39.70 -20.27 42.29
CA SER A 266 -40.30 -21.59 42.09
C SER A 266 -41.63 -21.67 42.83
N THR A 267 -42.73 -21.85 42.11
CA THR A 267 -43.93 -22.47 42.67
C THR A 267 -44.66 -23.29 41.60
N THR A 268 -44.65 -24.61 41.75
CA THR A 268 -45.57 -25.53 41.08
C THR A 268 -46.99 -25.30 41.61
N PRO A 269 -48.01 -25.42 40.75
CA PRO A 269 -48.99 -26.46 41.02
C PRO A 269 -49.44 -27.22 39.76
N SER A 270 -50.05 -28.36 40.07
CA SER A 270 -50.40 -29.50 39.24
C SER A 270 -51.67 -29.32 38.40
N MET A 271 -51.71 -30.04 37.26
CA MET A 271 -52.86 -30.62 36.53
C MET A 271 -53.87 -29.70 35.82
N LEU A 272 -53.83 -29.72 34.48
CA LEU A 272 -54.97 -30.14 33.64
C LEU A 272 -54.51 -30.43 32.19
N ARG A 273 -54.97 -31.56 31.66
CA ARG A 273 -54.53 -32.22 30.42
C ARG A 273 -55.29 -31.69 29.20
N PRO A 274 -54.64 -31.40 28.05
CA PRO A 274 -55.33 -31.23 26.77
C PRO A 274 -55.29 -32.52 25.91
N PRO A 275 -56.22 -32.67 24.93
CA PRO A 275 -56.40 -33.90 24.17
C PRO A 275 -55.36 -34.09 23.07
N ARG A 276 -55.21 -35.37 22.70
CA ARG A 276 -54.26 -35.93 21.73
C ARG A 276 -54.78 -35.71 20.30
N LEU A 277 -53.98 -35.12 19.42
CA LEU A 277 -54.22 -35.12 17.96
C LEU A 277 -53.33 -36.17 17.26
N PRO A 278 -53.80 -36.81 16.17
CA PRO A 278 -53.16 -37.99 15.59
C PRO A 278 -52.05 -37.66 14.58
N ASN A 279 -51.01 -38.49 14.58
CA ASN A 279 -49.95 -38.46 13.56
C ASN A 279 -50.45 -39.04 12.23
N PRO A 280 -50.10 -38.45 11.07
CA PRO A 280 -50.29 -39.11 9.78
C PRO A 280 -49.20 -40.17 9.51
N PRO A 281 -49.53 -41.20 8.72
CA PRO A 281 -48.77 -42.45 8.63
C PRO A 281 -47.60 -42.43 7.64
N THR A 282 -46.59 -43.21 7.98
CA THR A 282 -45.45 -43.64 7.16
C THR A 282 -45.76 -44.97 6.47
N THR A 283 -45.55 -45.11 5.16
CA THR A 283 -45.32 -46.38 4.42
C THR A 283 -44.97 -46.06 2.93
N PRO A 284 -44.50 -47.00 2.07
CA PRO A 284 -43.08 -47.37 1.96
C PRO A 284 -42.56 -47.34 0.50
N VAL A 285 -41.27 -47.67 0.36
CA VAL A 285 -40.49 -47.85 -0.88
C VAL A 285 -41.12 -48.85 -1.87
N LEU A 286 -41.08 -48.55 -3.18
CA LEU A 286 -41.10 -49.59 -4.22
C LEU A 286 -40.20 -49.24 -5.42
N SER A 287 -39.51 -50.29 -5.84
CA SER A 287 -38.55 -50.47 -6.94
C SER A 287 -39.15 -50.33 -8.34
N SER A 288 -38.39 -49.77 -9.29
CA SER A 288 -38.49 -50.15 -10.71
C SER A 288 -37.21 -49.86 -11.50
N LYS A 289 -36.74 -50.87 -12.22
CA LYS A 289 -35.64 -50.92 -13.21
C LYS A 289 -36.26 -50.97 -14.65
N PRO A 290 -35.51 -50.95 -15.78
CA PRO A 290 -35.53 -49.82 -16.74
C PRO A 290 -35.86 -50.16 -18.24
N LEU A 291 -35.71 -49.14 -19.11
CA LEU A 291 -35.56 -49.05 -20.61
C LEU A 291 -36.80 -48.70 -21.48
N PRO A 292 -36.64 -48.13 -22.72
CA PRO A 292 -35.41 -47.81 -23.49
C PRO A 292 -35.27 -46.37 -24.06
N ASN A 293 -34.06 -46.07 -24.56
CA ASN A 293 -33.60 -44.89 -25.34
C ASN A 293 -34.32 -44.70 -26.71
N PRO A 294 -34.19 -43.51 -27.33
CA PRO A 294 -33.25 -43.39 -28.46
C PRO A 294 -32.36 -42.12 -28.35
N LEU A 295 -31.04 -42.27 -28.36
CA LEU A 295 -30.16 -42.18 -29.53
C LEU A 295 -29.99 -40.75 -30.09
N ALA A 296 -28.94 -40.05 -29.62
CA ALA A 296 -28.17 -39.12 -30.43
C ALA A 296 -26.70 -39.24 -30.02
N THR A 297 -25.95 -39.83 -30.94
CA THR A 297 -24.56 -40.25 -30.87
C THR A 297 -23.62 -39.06 -31.03
N LEU A 298 -22.70 -38.82 -30.09
CA LEU A 298 -21.37 -38.32 -30.40
C LEU A 298 -20.36 -39.00 -29.47
N THR A 299 -19.50 -39.78 -30.12
CA THR A 299 -18.50 -40.71 -29.60
C THR A 299 -17.38 -40.00 -28.84
N LEU A 300 -17.16 -40.40 -27.58
CA LEU A 300 -15.88 -40.25 -26.88
C LEU A 300 -15.03 -41.48 -27.15
N SER A 301 -13.92 -41.30 -27.85
CA SER A 301 -12.78 -42.21 -27.81
C SER A 301 -11.95 -41.90 -26.57
N SER A 302 -11.94 -42.82 -25.62
CA SER A 302 -10.94 -42.93 -24.56
C SER A 302 -9.64 -43.50 -25.12
N GLU A 303 -8.50 -42.94 -24.71
CA GLU A 303 -7.13 -43.48 -24.59
C GLU A 303 -6.15 -42.29 -24.68
N PRO A 304 -5.00 -42.27 -24.00
CA PRO A 304 -4.70 -42.59 -22.61
C PRO A 304 -4.22 -41.33 -21.85
N PHE A 305 -4.04 -41.46 -20.53
CA PHE A 305 -3.26 -40.49 -19.73
C PHE A 305 -1.93 -40.22 -20.42
N SER A 306 -1.79 -39.04 -21.03
CA SER A 306 -0.51 -38.55 -21.52
C SER A 306 0.31 -38.07 -20.33
N ASP A 307 1.57 -38.45 -20.34
CA ASP A 307 2.59 -38.16 -19.33
C ASP A 307 2.57 -36.70 -18.83
N PRO A 308 2.99 -36.45 -17.57
CA PRO A 308 3.15 -35.09 -17.07
C PRO A 308 4.05 -34.30 -18.02
N PRO A 309 3.75 -33.02 -18.32
CA PRO A 309 4.61 -32.23 -19.18
C PRO A 309 6.01 -32.20 -18.58
N THR A 310 6.91 -32.87 -19.27
CA THR A 310 8.33 -32.88 -18.98
C THR A 310 8.84 -31.45 -19.10
N SER A 311 9.47 -30.98 -18.02
CA SER A 311 10.32 -29.79 -17.97
C SER A 311 9.61 -28.42 -18.11
N LEU A 312 9.06 -27.93 -17.00
CA LEU A 312 8.90 -26.49 -16.71
C LEU A 312 10.31 -25.86 -16.63
N GLN A 313 10.90 -25.53 -17.77
CA GLN A 313 12.13 -24.75 -17.84
C GLN A 313 11.79 -23.26 -18.01
N PRO A 314 12.48 -22.36 -17.30
CA PRO A 314 12.32 -20.93 -17.50
C PRO A 314 12.65 -20.53 -18.95
N PRO A 315 11.97 -19.51 -19.51
CA PRO A 315 12.30 -19.00 -20.84
C PRO A 315 13.77 -18.55 -20.91
N LYS A 316 14.43 -18.85 -22.04
CA LYS A 316 15.85 -18.55 -22.23
C LYS A 316 16.05 -17.17 -22.85
N SER A 317 16.93 -16.38 -22.25
CA SER A 317 17.40 -15.07 -22.66
C SER A 317 18.90 -15.14 -22.98
N ASN A 318 19.33 -14.41 -24.02
CA ASN A 318 20.75 -14.24 -24.34
C ASN A 318 21.45 -13.20 -23.43
N ASP A 319 20.67 -12.45 -22.65
CA ASP A 319 21.16 -11.55 -21.61
C ASP A 319 21.30 -12.34 -20.29
N PRO A 320 22.53 -12.51 -19.77
CA PRO A 320 22.81 -13.33 -18.58
C PRO A 320 22.24 -12.74 -17.28
N ASP A 321 22.00 -11.43 -17.20
CA ASP A 321 21.39 -10.82 -16.02
C ASP A 321 19.86 -10.92 -16.07
N LEU A 322 19.27 -10.85 -17.27
CA LEU A 322 17.86 -11.16 -17.48
C LEU A 322 17.56 -12.64 -17.25
N GLN A 323 18.47 -13.55 -17.64
CA GLN A 323 18.29 -14.98 -17.40
C GLN A 323 18.23 -15.30 -15.90
N LYS A 324 19.13 -14.70 -15.10
CA LYS A 324 19.09 -14.87 -13.63
C LYS A 324 17.79 -14.39 -13.02
N TYR A 325 17.22 -13.31 -13.55
CA TYR A 325 15.94 -12.77 -13.07
C TYR A 325 14.76 -13.68 -13.43
N ILE A 326 14.73 -14.19 -14.65
CA ILE A 326 13.74 -15.18 -15.10
C ILE A 326 13.82 -16.43 -14.22
N ASP A 327 15.03 -16.94 -13.95
CA ASP A 327 15.23 -18.14 -13.13
C ASP A 327 14.76 -17.93 -11.68
N ALA A 328 15.03 -16.75 -11.09
CA ALA A 328 14.62 -16.41 -9.73
C ALA A 328 13.09 -16.27 -9.59
N MET A 329 12.43 -15.55 -10.51
CA MET A 329 10.96 -15.42 -10.51
C MET A 329 10.26 -16.77 -10.68
N TYR A 330 10.82 -17.63 -11.53
CA TYR A 330 10.26 -18.96 -11.78
C TYR A 330 10.36 -19.85 -10.54
N LEU A 331 11.47 -19.77 -9.82
CA LEU A 331 11.67 -20.53 -8.57
C LEU A 331 10.67 -20.10 -7.49
N ASP A 332 10.43 -18.80 -7.33
CA ASP A 332 9.44 -18.29 -6.37
C ASP A 332 8.01 -18.70 -6.75
N GLN A 333 7.66 -18.66 -8.04
CA GLN A 333 6.36 -19.12 -8.52
C GLN A 333 6.16 -20.62 -8.27
N VAL A 334 7.20 -21.44 -8.47
CA VAL A 334 7.18 -22.88 -8.17
C VAL A 334 7.04 -23.11 -6.67
N ILE A 335 7.76 -22.38 -5.82
CA ILE A 335 7.68 -22.50 -4.35
C ILE A 335 6.30 -22.09 -3.84
N ILE A 336 5.70 -21.02 -4.38
CA ILE A 336 4.36 -20.55 -4.03
C ILE A 336 3.31 -21.59 -4.44
N THR A 337 3.41 -22.12 -5.66
CA THR A 337 2.50 -23.16 -6.17
C THR A 337 2.64 -24.47 -5.37
N PHE A 338 3.86 -24.83 -4.96
CA PHE A 338 4.09 -26.03 -4.17
C PHE A 338 3.56 -25.89 -2.73
N LYS A 339 3.71 -24.70 -2.12
CA LYS A 339 3.18 -24.38 -0.79
C LYS A 339 1.65 -24.34 -0.76
N SER A 340 1.00 -23.87 -1.82
CA SER A 340 -0.46 -23.87 -1.92
C SER A 340 -1.03 -25.26 -2.16
N THR A 341 -0.29 -26.12 -2.88
CA THR A 341 -0.76 -27.47 -3.24
C THR A 341 -0.52 -28.51 -2.14
N PHE A 342 0.52 -28.36 -1.30
CA PHE A 342 0.88 -29.35 -0.26
C PHE A 342 1.17 -28.74 1.13
N PRO A 343 0.17 -28.16 1.83
CA PRO A 343 0.39 -27.45 3.08
C PRO A 343 0.80 -28.33 4.29
N LYS A 344 0.66 -29.67 4.21
CA LYS A 344 0.89 -30.58 5.36
C LYS A 344 2.27 -31.27 5.41
N GLN A 345 3.16 -31.06 4.43
CA GLN A 345 4.50 -31.69 4.45
C GLN A 345 5.58 -30.88 5.18
N PHE A 346 5.29 -29.68 5.67
CA PHE A 346 6.28 -28.80 6.30
C PHE A 346 6.40 -28.94 7.83
N CYS A 347 6.24 -30.17 8.34
CA CYS A 347 6.54 -30.53 9.73
C CYS A 347 7.25 -31.88 9.78
N HIS A 348 8.48 -31.97 9.25
CA HIS A 348 9.58 -32.85 9.67
C HIS A 348 10.67 -32.89 8.57
N SER A 349 11.48 -31.83 8.45
CA SER A 349 12.85 -31.94 7.90
C SER A 349 13.60 -30.62 8.11
N LYS A 350 14.12 -30.42 9.32
CA LYS A 350 15.21 -29.47 9.59
C LYS A 350 16.34 -30.24 10.26
N ARG A 351 16.99 -31.12 9.52
CA ARG A 351 18.34 -31.64 9.78
C ARG A 351 18.84 -32.21 8.47
N ASN A 352 20.08 -31.87 8.12
CA ASN A 352 20.82 -32.30 6.92
C ASN A 352 20.67 -31.41 5.69
N PHE A 353 21.21 -30.19 5.76
CA PHE A 353 21.79 -29.49 4.60
C PHE A 353 22.81 -28.45 5.09
N TYR A 354 23.82 -28.93 5.83
CA TYR A 354 25.09 -28.21 6.05
C TYR A 354 26.17 -29.27 6.26
N GLN A 355 26.52 -29.97 5.20
CA GLN A 355 27.79 -30.69 5.06
C GLN A 355 27.94 -31.14 3.60
N SER A 356 28.57 -30.27 2.81
CA SER A 356 29.42 -30.57 1.64
C SER A 356 29.75 -29.24 0.97
#